data_AF-A0A959AXR7-F1
#
_entry.id   AF-A0A959AXR7-F1
#
_cell.length_a   1.000
_cell.length_b   1.000
_cell.length_c   1.000
_cell.angle_alpha   90.00
_cell.angle_beta   90.00
_cell.angle_gamma   90.00
#
_symmetry.space_group_name_H-M   'P 1'
#
loop_
_entity.id
_entity.type
_entity.pdbx_description
1 polymer ?
#
loop_
_entity_poly.entity_id
_entity_poly.type
_entity_poly.pdbx_seq_one_letter_code
_entity_poly.pdbx_strand_id
1 'polypeptide(L)'
;MRYKNLIFSLAVSFMAAGALLVSGCNNDDEQPVDAPSVSLSASTFSGKIGETATTTATVTAPGGLKALRVTKYLGTDIDPTYGTNGTMEVTSSTFTLEYTLADEGLETPIRFNFEAEDDKGQTGDADFIITTELSMKYLLLNFNWQWKSKMGKCLDSEPESEMILDCELDNIYIFNEDGTMGIDYGAITGTGGGTCDFDGLKPPTTWEMNDDETELTITSVNVFDPADVQVELYRITSFDAMEINSEQTVDLTVFGCVIWDWKFTWSAVPK
;
A
#
# COMPACT_ATOMS: atom_id res chain seq x y z
N MET A 1 33.69 -74.16 -48.44
CA MET A 1 32.37 -74.24 -47.76
C MET A 1 31.36 -73.42 -48.57
N ARG A 2 30.29 -74.10 -49.02
CA ARG A 2 28.95 -73.64 -49.52
C ARG A 2 28.92 -72.47 -50.55
N TYR A 3 28.89 -72.76 -51.87
CA TYR A 3 27.73 -72.95 -52.79
C TYR A 3 26.85 -71.68 -52.93
N LYS A 4 26.70 -70.96 -54.05
CA LYS A 4 26.40 -71.20 -55.49
C LYS A 4 24.96 -70.74 -55.84
N ASN A 5 24.80 -70.17 -57.06
CA ASN A 5 23.59 -70.09 -57.91
C ASN A 5 22.60 -68.93 -57.65
N LEU A 6 21.85 -68.35 -58.60
CA LEU A 6 21.77 -68.37 -60.07
C LEU A 6 20.83 -67.19 -60.48
N ILE A 7 21.20 -66.41 -61.50
CA ILE A 7 20.43 -65.94 -62.68
C ILE A 7 18.87 -65.84 -62.59
N PHE A 8 18.28 -64.68 -62.97
CA PHE A 8 17.35 -64.44 -64.13
C PHE A 8 16.58 -63.10 -63.97
N SER A 9 16.76 -62.15 -64.91
CA SER A 9 15.74 -61.60 -65.86
C SER A 9 14.72 -60.61 -65.27
N LEU A 10 14.14 -59.65 -65.98
CA LEU A 10 14.23 -59.14 -67.36
C LEU A 10 13.54 -57.76 -67.30
N ALA A 11 14.04 -56.78 -68.04
CA ALA A 11 13.40 -55.48 -68.23
C ALA A 11 12.16 -55.59 -69.14
N VAL A 12 11.09 -54.86 -68.82
CA VAL A 12 10.09 -54.38 -69.79
C VAL A 12 9.60 -53.00 -69.36
N SER A 13 9.86 -52.00 -70.20
CA SER A 13 9.25 -50.67 -70.18
C SER A 13 7.77 -50.75 -70.51
N PHE A 14 6.93 -50.00 -69.79
CA PHE A 14 5.66 -49.51 -70.31
C PHE A 14 5.44 -48.06 -69.89
N MET A 15 5.42 -47.20 -70.90
CA MET A 15 5.06 -45.80 -70.85
C MET A 15 3.54 -45.70 -70.77
N ALA A 16 3.00 -45.03 -69.75
CA ALA A 16 1.61 -44.63 -69.70
C ALA A 16 1.50 -43.22 -69.11
N ALA A 17 1.16 -42.27 -69.98
CA ALA A 17 0.77 -40.92 -69.62
C ALA A 17 -0.59 -40.97 -68.91
N GLY A 18 -0.61 -40.59 -67.63
CA GLY A 18 -1.81 -40.39 -66.84
C GLY A 18 -1.83 -38.98 -66.29
N ALA A 19 -2.45 -38.07 -67.03
CA ALA A 19 -2.81 -36.75 -66.53
C ALA A 19 -4.01 -36.90 -65.60
N LEU A 20 -3.84 -36.69 -64.29
CA LEU A 20 -4.93 -36.43 -63.36
C LEU A 20 -4.50 -35.47 -62.24
N LEU A 21 -4.99 -34.24 -62.40
CA LEU A 21 -5.55 -33.37 -61.36
C LEU A 21 -4.66 -33.01 -60.16
N VAL A 22 -3.96 -31.90 -60.32
CA VAL A 22 -3.58 -31.00 -59.23
C VAL A 22 -4.88 -30.51 -58.59
N SER A 23 -5.27 -31.08 -57.46
CA SER A 23 -6.22 -30.44 -56.56
C SER A 23 -5.53 -29.20 -56.00
N GLY A 24 -5.81 -28.04 -56.60
CA GLY A 24 -5.53 -26.78 -55.95
C GLY A 24 -6.31 -26.74 -54.63
N CYS A 25 -5.63 -27.01 -53.52
CA CYS A 25 -6.08 -26.52 -52.24
C CYS A 25 -6.04 -25.00 -52.34
N ASN A 26 -7.20 -24.39 -52.56
CA ASN A 26 -7.43 -23.03 -52.07
C ASN A 26 -7.43 -23.13 -50.54
N ASN A 27 -6.25 -23.19 -49.95
CA ASN A 27 -6.07 -22.59 -48.64
C ASN A 27 -6.09 -21.10 -48.96
N ASP A 28 -7.29 -20.52 -48.94
CA ASP A 28 -7.40 -19.10 -48.65
C ASP A 28 -6.75 -18.95 -47.27
N ASP A 29 -5.46 -18.59 -47.29
CA ASP A 29 -4.70 -18.26 -46.11
C ASP A 29 -5.38 -17.03 -45.51
N GLU A 30 -6.41 -17.25 -44.69
CA GLU A 30 -6.89 -16.23 -43.76
C GLU A 30 -5.63 -15.73 -43.04
N GLN A 31 -5.29 -14.46 -43.26
CA GLN A 31 -4.17 -13.87 -42.54
C GLN A 31 -4.41 -14.13 -41.05
N PRO A 32 -3.40 -14.67 -40.33
CA PRO A 32 -3.54 -14.88 -38.89
C PRO A 32 -3.89 -13.53 -38.27
N VAL A 33 -5.02 -13.51 -37.55
CA VAL A 33 -5.47 -12.32 -36.86
C VAL A 33 -4.66 -12.22 -35.57
N ASP A 34 -3.98 -11.09 -35.38
CA ASP A 34 -3.13 -10.88 -34.21
C ASP A 34 -3.90 -11.08 -32.91
N ALA A 35 -3.23 -11.68 -31.91
CA ALA A 35 -3.76 -11.85 -30.57
C ALA A 35 -4.11 -10.47 -29.94
N PRO A 36 -5.07 -10.42 -29.01
CA PRO A 36 -5.38 -9.18 -28.31
C PRO A 36 -4.15 -8.71 -27.51
N SER A 37 -4.03 -7.40 -27.33
CA SER A 37 -3.01 -6.78 -26.48
C SER A 37 -3.64 -5.81 -25.50
N VAL A 38 -3.07 -5.76 -24.29
CA VAL A 38 -3.46 -4.82 -23.24
C VAL A 38 -2.32 -3.85 -22.99
N SER A 39 -2.65 -2.57 -22.98
CA SER A 39 -1.74 -1.48 -22.63
C SER A 39 -2.26 -0.77 -21.38
N LEU A 40 -1.38 -0.42 -20.46
CA LEU A 40 -1.73 0.29 -19.23
C LEU A 40 -1.18 1.71 -19.26
N SER A 41 -1.93 2.68 -18.75
CA SER A 41 -1.42 4.05 -18.55
C SER A 41 -0.30 4.11 -17.52
N ALA A 42 -0.29 3.15 -16.58
CA ALA A 42 0.79 2.91 -15.64
C ALA A 42 0.87 1.41 -15.33
N SER A 43 2.08 0.85 -15.23
CA SER A 43 2.30 -0.54 -14.83
C SER A 43 2.73 -0.70 -13.37
N THR A 44 3.09 0.39 -12.69
CA THR A 44 3.42 0.37 -11.27
C THR A 44 2.90 1.60 -10.53
N PHE A 45 2.64 1.47 -9.24
CA PHE A 45 2.34 2.56 -8.31
C PHE A 45 2.99 2.28 -6.95
N SER A 46 3.53 3.30 -6.29
CA SER A 46 3.98 3.24 -4.89
C SER A 46 3.31 4.38 -4.16
N GLY A 47 2.71 4.09 -3.02
CA GLY A 47 2.00 5.10 -2.24
C GLY A 47 1.70 4.61 -0.83
N LYS A 48 1.18 5.50 -0.01
CA LYS A 48 0.85 5.22 1.39
C LYS A 48 -0.58 4.65 1.51
N ILE A 49 -0.85 3.94 2.60
CA ILE A 49 -2.23 3.52 2.93
C ILE A 49 -3.19 4.72 2.88
N GLY A 50 -4.35 4.52 2.27
CA GLY A 50 -5.38 5.54 2.06
C GLY A 50 -5.24 6.31 0.74
N GLU A 51 -4.08 6.28 0.09
CA GLU A 51 -3.93 6.84 -1.26
C GLU A 51 -4.62 5.96 -2.31
N THR A 52 -4.95 6.54 -3.46
CA THR A 52 -5.62 5.82 -4.56
C THR A 52 -4.67 5.60 -5.73
N ALA A 53 -4.33 4.34 -6.00
CA ALA A 53 -3.67 3.92 -7.22
C ALA A 53 -4.66 3.92 -8.39
N THR A 54 -4.25 4.48 -9.53
CA THR A 54 -5.09 4.53 -10.74
C THR A 54 -4.32 4.04 -11.96
N THR A 55 -4.94 3.17 -12.76
CA THR A 55 -4.43 2.83 -14.10
C THR A 55 -5.59 2.62 -15.08
N THR A 56 -5.38 2.97 -16.34
CA THR A 56 -6.35 2.72 -17.41
C THR A 56 -5.80 1.67 -18.35
N ALA A 57 -6.50 0.54 -18.45
CA ALA A 57 -6.26 -0.50 -19.42
C ALA A 57 -6.93 -0.15 -20.75
N THR A 58 -6.18 -0.24 -21.84
CA THR A 58 -6.67 -0.09 -23.21
C THR A 58 -6.35 -1.36 -23.99
N VAL A 59 -7.39 -2.01 -24.50
CA VAL A 59 -7.34 -3.28 -25.22
C VAL A 59 -7.40 -3.03 -26.72
N THR A 60 -6.47 -3.63 -27.46
CA THR A 60 -6.55 -3.77 -28.92
C THR A 60 -6.80 -5.23 -29.24
N ALA A 61 -8.00 -5.55 -29.75
CA ALA A 61 -8.40 -6.91 -30.12
C ALA A 61 -8.86 -6.95 -31.58
N PRO A 62 -7.95 -7.14 -32.55
CA PRO A 62 -8.29 -7.18 -33.98
C PRO A 62 -9.29 -8.29 -34.34
N GLY A 63 -9.29 -9.38 -33.58
CA GLY A 63 -10.25 -10.48 -33.69
C GLY A 63 -11.62 -10.23 -33.08
N GLY A 64 -11.88 -9.04 -32.52
CA GLY A 64 -13.07 -8.76 -31.71
C GLY A 64 -12.81 -9.07 -30.24
N LEU A 65 -13.18 -8.14 -29.34
CA LEU A 65 -13.04 -8.35 -27.90
C LEU A 65 -14.18 -9.22 -27.38
N LYS A 66 -13.83 -10.38 -26.82
CA LYS A 66 -14.78 -11.26 -26.15
C LYS A 66 -14.94 -10.91 -24.68
N ALA A 67 -13.83 -10.74 -23.96
CA ALA A 67 -13.83 -10.36 -22.54
C ALA A 67 -12.54 -9.64 -22.14
N LEU A 68 -12.63 -8.70 -21.20
CA LEU A 68 -11.49 -8.23 -20.40
C LEU A 68 -11.70 -8.70 -18.96
N ARG A 69 -10.74 -9.44 -18.42
CA ARG A 69 -10.76 -9.94 -17.04
C ARG A 69 -9.70 -9.22 -16.24
N VAL A 70 -10.11 -8.70 -15.08
CA VAL A 70 -9.20 -8.07 -14.11
C VAL A 70 -9.12 -8.99 -12.91
N THR A 71 -7.94 -9.54 -12.62
CA THR A 71 -7.73 -10.44 -11.48
C THR A 71 -6.84 -9.77 -10.46
N LYS A 72 -7.28 -9.70 -9.20
CA LYS A 72 -6.50 -9.16 -8.09
C LYS A 72 -5.72 -10.26 -7.38
N TYR A 73 -4.46 -9.97 -7.08
CA TYR A 73 -3.56 -10.84 -6.32
C TYR A 73 -3.02 -10.10 -5.11
N LEU A 74 -2.86 -10.83 -4.00
CA LEU A 74 -2.05 -10.46 -2.85
C LEU A 74 -0.77 -11.31 -2.92
N GLY A 75 0.34 -10.67 -3.30
CA GLY A 75 1.56 -11.39 -3.67
C GLY A 75 1.31 -12.34 -4.84
N THR A 76 1.39 -13.65 -4.61
CA THR A 76 1.17 -14.70 -5.63
C THR A 76 -0.24 -15.29 -5.62
N ASP A 77 -1.01 -15.05 -4.56
CA ASP A 77 -2.31 -15.68 -4.36
C ASP A 77 -3.43 -14.77 -4.89
N ILE A 78 -4.44 -15.38 -5.52
CA ILE A 78 -5.63 -14.65 -5.96
C ILE A 78 -6.39 -14.20 -4.72
N ASP A 79 -6.77 -12.92 -4.65
CA ASP A 79 -7.63 -12.40 -3.60
C ASP A 79 -9.08 -12.82 -3.87
N PRO A 80 -9.65 -13.79 -3.13
CA PRO A 80 -11.00 -14.28 -3.42
C PRO A 80 -12.10 -13.25 -3.15
N THR A 81 -11.79 -12.15 -2.45
CA THR A 81 -12.75 -11.12 -2.07
C THR A 81 -12.99 -10.09 -3.18
N TYR A 82 -12.12 -10.03 -4.20
CA TYR A 82 -12.27 -9.12 -5.33
C TYR A 82 -13.21 -9.69 -6.40
N GLY A 83 -14.23 -8.93 -6.80
CA GLY A 83 -15.17 -9.35 -7.85
C GLY A 83 -15.84 -10.71 -7.54
N THR A 84 -15.78 -11.65 -8.48
CA THR A 84 -16.23 -13.04 -8.30
C THR A 84 -15.03 -13.96 -8.21
N ASN A 85 -14.70 -14.43 -7.00
CA ASN A 85 -13.55 -15.31 -6.72
C ASN A 85 -12.20 -14.73 -7.19
N GLY A 86 -12.01 -13.42 -7.06
CA GLY A 86 -10.78 -12.71 -7.40
C GLY A 86 -10.71 -12.14 -8.80
N THR A 87 -11.75 -12.32 -9.61
CA THR A 87 -11.80 -11.80 -10.97
C THR A 87 -13.06 -10.95 -11.21
N MET A 88 -12.88 -9.83 -11.88
CA MET A 88 -13.94 -8.98 -12.43
C MET A 88 -13.92 -9.08 -13.96
N GLU A 89 -15.08 -9.27 -14.58
CA GLU A 89 -15.22 -9.22 -16.04
C GLU A 89 -15.74 -7.85 -16.48
N VAL A 90 -15.13 -7.30 -17.54
CA VAL A 90 -15.41 -6.01 -18.13
C VAL A 90 -15.67 -6.18 -19.62
N THR A 91 -16.75 -5.61 -20.14
CA THR A 91 -17.17 -5.73 -21.55
C THR A 91 -16.73 -4.53 -22.40
N SER A 92 -15.74 -3.77 -21.95
CA SER A 92 -15.26 -2.55 -22.60
C SER A 92 -13.80 -2.73 -23.03
N SER A 93 -13.44 -2.16 -24.19
CA SER A 93 -12.05 -2.10 -24.66
C SER A 93 -11.19 -1.11 -23.86
N THR A 94 -11.81 -0.34 -22.96
CA THR A 94 -11.12 0.57 -22.05
C THR A 94 -11.72 0.45 -20.66
N PHE A 95 -10.87 0.33 -19.65
CA PHE A 95 -11.28 0.21 -18.25
C PHE A 95 -10.29 0.94 -17.34
N THR A 96 -10.80 1.79 -16.46
CA THR A 96 -10.00 2.46 -15.43
C THR A 96 -10.20 1.75 -14.10
N LEU A 97 -9.10 1.26 -13.54
CA LEU A 97 -9.05 0.75 -12.19
C LEU A 97 -8.66 1.89 -11.25
N GLU A 98 -9.47 2.11 -10.23
CA GLU A 98 -9.14 2.92 -9.05
C GLU A 98 -9.09 1.99 -7.84
N TYR A 99 -7.98 2.02 -7.11
CA TYR A 99 -7.74 1.15 -5.95
C TYR A 99 -7.19 1.95 -4.78
N THR A 100 -7.92 2.01 -3.67
CA THR A 100 -7.44 2.62 -2.43
C THR A 100 -6.53 1.64 -1.69
N LEU A 101 -5.29 2.07 -1.42
CA LEU A 101 -4.30 1.27 -0.73
C LEU A 101 -4.75 0.97 0.71
N ALA A 102 -4.59 -0.28 1.13
CA ALA A 102 -4.98 -0.80 2.43
C ALA A 102 -3.83 -1.62 3.04
N ASP A 103 -3.99 -2.02 4.30
CA ASP A 103 -2.97 -2.71 5.10
C ASP A 103 -2.54 -4.07 4.54
N GLU A 104 -3.42 -4.77 3.82
CA GLU A 104 -3.10 -6.00 3.08
C GLU A 104 -1.92 -5.86 2.11
N GLY A 105 -1.62 -4.64 1.64
CA GLY A 105 -0.51 -4.35 0.74
C GLY A 105 0.83 -4.13 1.42
N LEU A 106 0.89 -4.11 2.76
CA LEU A 106 2.13 -3.85 3.52
C LEU A 106 3.10 -5.03 3.51
N GLU A 107 2.58 -6.26 3.56
CA GLU A 107 3.42 -7.46 3.61
C GLU A 107 3.86 -7.92 2.22
N THR A 108 2.97 -7.79 1.24
CA THR A 108 3.21 -8.21 -0.15
C THR A 108 2.62 -7.20 -1.13
N PRO A 109 3.25 -6.99 -2.30
CA PRO A 109 2.68 -6.13 -3.32
C PRO A 109 1.31 -6.63 -3.78
N ILE A 110 0.42 -5.68 -4.06
CA ILE A 110 -0.88 -5.95 -4.68
C ILE A 110 -0.67 -5.94 -6.18
N ARG A 111 -1.23 -6.91 -6.89
CA ARG A 111 -1.13 -6.98 -8.36
C ARG A 111 -2.51 -7.13 -8.98
N PHE A 112 -2.77 -6.32 -10.00
CA PHE A 112 -3.92 -6.48 -10.87
C PHE A 112 -3.44 -6.95 -12.25
N ASN A 113 -3.85 -8.16 -12.64
CA ASN A 113 -3.63 -8.67 -13.99
C ASN A 113 -4.85 -8.34 -14.86
N PHE A 114 -4.61 -7.72 -16.01
CA PHE A 114 -5.62 -7.38 -17.00
C PHE A 114 -5.46 -8.31 -18.20
N GLU A 115 -6.33 -9.29 -18.34
CA GLU A 115 -6.29 -10.29 -19.42
C GLU A 115 -7.44 -10.02 -20.41
N ALA A 116 -7.11 -9.75 -21.67
CA ALA A 116 -8.09 -9.69 -22.76
C ALA A 116 -8.16 -11.02 -23.49
N GLU A 117 -9.37 -11.48 -23.78
CA GLU A 117 -9.67 -12.63 -24.64
C GLU A 117 -10.40 -12.15 -25.89
N ASP A 118 -10.00 -12.62 -27.07
CA ASP A 118 -10.70 -12.32 -28.33
C ASP A 118 -11.74 -13.40 -28.70
N ASP A 119 -12.53 -13.16 -29.75
CA ASP A 119 -13.56 -14.12 -30.22
C ASP A 119 -12.97 -15.43 -30.76
N LYS A 120 -11.65 -15.47 -31.01
CA LYS A 120 -10.90 -16.66 -31.43
C LYS A 120 -10.29 -17.43 -30.26
N GLY A 121 -10.46 -16.94 -29.02
CA GLY A 121 -9.91 -17.55 -27.80
C GLY A 121 -8.42 -17.28 -27.59
N GLN A 122 -7.84 -16.31 -28.31
CA GLN A 122 -6.49 -15.82 -28.07
C GLN A 122 -6.50 -14.86 -26.88
N THR A 123 -5.41 -14.82 -26.12
CA THR A 123 -5.28 -13.92 -24.97
C THR A 123 -4.06 -13.03 -25.05
N GLY A 124 -4.13 -11.92 -24.34
CA GLY A 124 -2.99 -11.04 -24.04
C GLY A 124 -3.25 -10.29 -22.76
N ASP A 125 -2.19 -10.05 -21.99
CA ASP A 125 -2.31 -9.52 -20.64
C ASP A 125 -1.28 -8.44 -20.30
N ALA A 126 -1.56 -7.71 -19.22
CA ALA A 126 -0.64 -6.75 -18.61
C ALA A 126 -0.87 -6.68 -17.09
N ASP A 127 0.22 -6.51 -16.33
CA ASP A 127 0.19 -6.39 -14.88
C ASP A 127 0.32 -4.93 -14.42
N PHE A 128 -0.50 -4.55 -13.45
CA PHE A 128 -0.33 -3.34 -12.64
C PHE A 128 0.07 -3.74 -11.22
N ILE A 129 1.25 -3.30 -10.77
CA ILE A 129 1.82 -3.68 -9.48
C ILE A 129 1.82 -2.47 -8.53
N ILE A 130 1.28 -2.65 -7.34
CA ILE A 130 1.13 -1.64 -6.31
C ILE A 130 1.99 -2.02 -5.11
N THR A 131 2.91 -1.15 -4.74
CA THR A 131 3.65 -1.22 -3.47
C THR A 131 2.97 -0.28 -2.47
N THR A 132 2.65 -0.79 -1.29
CA THR A 132 2.01 0.01 -0.24
C THR A 132 3.02 0.33 0.86
N GLU A 133 3.04 1.60 1.26
CA GLU A 133 3.85 2.12 2.35
C GLU A 133 2.95 2.45 3.55
N LEU A 134 3.53 2.37 4.74
CA LEU A 134 2.83 2.70 5.98
C LEU A 134 2.56 4.20 6.04
N SER A 135 1.35 4.58 6.44
CA SER A 135 0.97 5.98 6.71
C SER A 135 0.99 6.24 8.20
N MET A 136 1.55 7.38 8.60
CA MET A 136 1.51 7.84 9.98
C MET A 136 0.07 8.16 10.42
N LYS A 137 -0.72 8.78 9.52
CA LYS A 137 -2.14 9.05 9.78
C LYS A 137 -2.91 7.75 10.01
N TYR A 138 -2.65 6.73 9.20
CA TYR A 138 -3.20 5.39 9.39
C TYR A 138 -2.86 4.82 10.77
N LEU A 139 -1.59 4.92 11.19
CA LEU A 139 -1.13 4.45 12.50
C LEU A 139 -1.83 5.14 13.67
N LEU A 140 -1.88 6.48 13.66
CA LEU A 140 -2.56 7.26 14.70
C LEU A 140 -4.02 6.86 14.83
N LEU A 141 -4.69 6.60 13.70
CA LEU A 141 -6.12 6.24 13.68
C LEU A 141 -6.42 4.80 14.06
N ASN A 142 -5.49 3.86 13.88
CA ASN A 142 -5.76 2.42 14.10
C ASN A 142 -5.17 1.88 15.40
N PHE A 143 -4.25 2.59 16.03
CA PHE A 143 -3.68 2.23 17.33
C PHE A 143 -3.96 3.30 18.37
N ASN A 144 -4.04 2.90 19.63
CA ASN A 144 -3.84 3.82 20.73
C ASN A 144 -2.34 3.96 20.97
N TRP A 145 -1.90 5.04 21.62
CA TRP A 145 -0.48 5.33 21.77
C TRP A 145 -0.14 5.66 23.21
N GLN A 146 1.05 5.26 23.65
CA GLN A 146 1.54 5.50 25.00
C GLN A 146 2.98 5.99 24.91
N TRP A 147 3.36 6.97 25.71
CA TRP A 147 4.77 7.34 25.80
C TRP A 147 5.56 6.27 26.56
N LYS A 148 6.64 5.80 25.93
CA LYS A 148 7.65 4.96 26.57
C LYS A 148 8.82 5.75 27.12
N SER A 149 9.11 6.90 26.51
CA SER A 149 10.25 7.74 26.85
C SER A 149 9.98 9.19 26.47
N LYS A 150 10.51 10.11 27.28
CA LYS A 150 10.48 11.56 27.09
C LYS A 150 11.84 12.11 27.51
N MET A 151 12.77 12.06 26.57
CA MET A 151 14.12 12.56 26.78
C MET A 151 14.16 14.06 26.60
N GLY A 152 14.78 14.78 27.54
CA GLY A 152 14.91 16.23 27.47
C GLY A 152 16.35 16.70 27.66
N LYS A 153 16.68 17.82 27.02
CA LYS A 153 17.89 18.60 27.31
C LYS A 153 17.66 20.10 27.13
N CYS A 154 18.37 20.89 27.93
CA CYS A 154 18.63 22.29 27.64
C CYS A 154 19.69 22.37 26.53
N LEU A 155 19.43 23.16 25.47
CA LEU A 155 20.35 23.29 24.32
C LEU A 155 21.81 23.63 24.68
N ASP A 156 22.04 24.31 25.82
CA ASP A 156 23.33 24.95 26.10
C ASP A 156 24.18 24.29 27.21
N SER A 157 23.77 23.20 27.87
CA SER A 157 24.56 22.76 29.05
C SER A 157 24.48 21.33 29.57
N GLU A 158 23.47 20.52 29.24
CA GLU A 158 23.28 19.23 29.93
C GLU A 158 23.16 18.04 28.95
N PRO A 159 23.63 16.84 29.35
CA PRO A 159 23.34 15.63 28.59
C PRO A 159 21.83 15.36 28.55
N GLU A 160 21.39 14.77 27.45
CA GLU A 160 20.01 14.29 27.31
C GLU A 160 19.72 13.25 28.40
N SER A 161 18.59 13.42 29.11
CA SER A 161 18.18 12.56 30.22
C SER A 161 16.70 12.24 30.15
N GLU A 162 16.31 11.10 30.71
CA GLU A 162 14.91 10.67 30.78
C GLU A 162 14.16 11.58 31.75
N MET A 163 13.04 12.13 31.28
CA MET A 163 12.20 13.06 32.03
C MET A 163 10.73 12.66 32.04
N ILE A 164 10.39 11.47 31.50
CA ILE A 164 9.05 10.91 31.65
C ILE A 164 8.76 10.64 33.13
N LEU A 165 7.58 11.06 33.58
CA LEU A 165 7.10 10.79 34.93
C LEU A 165 6.43 9.41 35.00
N ASP A 166 6.49 8.76 36.16
CA ASP A 166 5.89 7.42 36.35
C ASP A 166 4.38 7.37 36.02
N CYS A 167 3.68 8.49 36.21
CA CYS A 167 2.27 8.68 35.88
C CYS A 167 2.01 8.96 34.39
N GLU A 168 3.01 9.42 33.62
CA GLU A 168 2.85 9.65 32.18
C GLU A 168 2.99 8.32 31.44
N LEU A 169 3.62 7.33 32.08
CA LEU A 169 3.84 6.00 31.53
C LEU A 169 2.57 5.20 31.38
N ASP A 170 1.43 5.54 31.99
CA ASP A 170 0.15 4.84 31.80
C ASP A 170 -0.92 5.67 31.07
N ASN A 171 -0.55 6.86 30.56
CA ASN A 171 -1.41 7.67 29.71
C ASN A 171 -1.55 7.05 28.31
N ILE A 172 -2.80 6.94 27.85
CA ILE A 172 -3.13 6.43 26.52
C ILE A 172 -3.71 7.55 25.66
N TYR A 173 -2.98 7.91 24.61
CA TYR A 173 -3.34 8.90 23.61
C TYR A 173 -4.20 8.26 22.51
N ILE A 174 -5.36 8.87 22.25
CA ILE A 174 -6.38 8.36 21.35
C ILE A 174 -6.66 9.41 20.27
N PHE A 175 -6.46 9.04 19.01
CA PHE A 175 -6.70 9.90 17.85
C PHE A 175 -7.94 9.42 17.11
N ASN A 176 -8.86 10.34 16.80
CA ASN A 176 -10.10 10.07 16.08
C ASN A 176 -10.07 10.60 14.65
N GLU A 177 -10.86 9.98 13.78
CA GLU A 177 -10.95 10.31 12.34
C GLU A 177 -11.48 11.73 12.08
N ASP A 178 -12.32 12.26 12.98
CA ASP A 178 -12.86 13.62 12.91
C ASP A 178 -11.86 14.71 13.34
N GLY A 179 -10.60 14.34 13.58
CA GLY A 179 -9.53 15.23 14.03
C GLY A 179 -9.59 15.54 15.53
N THR A 180 -10.51 14.94 16.29
CA THR A 180 -10.52 15.07 17.74
C THR A 180 -9.53 14.13 18.40
N MET A 181 -9.11 14.48 19.61
CA MET A 181 -8.15 13.72 20.40
C MET A 181 -8.66 13.53 21.83
N GLY A 182 -8.27 12.42 22.45
CA GLY A 182 -8.47 12.17 23.88
C GLY A 182 -7.23 11.57 24.53
N ILE A 183 -7.17 11.66 25.86
CA ILE A 183 -6.23 10.92 26.68
C ILE A 183 -7.04 10.14 27.71
N ASP A 184 -6.83 8.82 27.76
CA ASP A 184 -7.19 8.02 28.93
C ASP A 184 -6.03 8.13 29.91
N TYR A 185 -6.22 8.98 30.92
CA TYR A 185 -5.26 9.13 31.99
C TYR A 185 -5.33 7.88 32.85
N GLY A 186 -4.19 7.23 33.06
CA GLY A 186 -4.13 6.00 33.81
C GLY A 186 -4.47 6.19 35.29
N ALA A 187 -4.05 5.23 36.12
CA ALA A 187 -4.34 5.34 37.53
C ALA A 187 -3.55 6.51 38.12
N ILE A 188 -4.23 7.37 38.90
CA ILE A 188 -3.53 8.37 39.72
C ILE A 188 -2.70 7.60 40.76
N THR A 189 -1.46 7.32 40.41
CA THR A 189 -0.51 6.57 41.22
C THR A 189 0.27 7.55 42.08
N GLY A 190 -0.38 8.06 43.13
CA GLY A 190 0.25 8.99 44.06
C GLY A 190 -0.58 9.22 45.31
N THR A 191 0.07 9.33 46.47
CA THR A 191 -0.54 9.95 47.64
C THR A 191 -0.84 11.40 47.29
N GLY A 192 -2.12 11.79 47.31
CA GLY A 192 -2.62 13.08 46.82
C GLY A 192 -1.66 14.26 47.01
N GLY A 193 -1.35 14.93 45.89
CA GLY A 193 -0.31 15.94 45.76
C GLY A 193 0.79 15.60 44.74
N GLY A 194 0.56 14.64 43.83
CA GLY A 194 1.55 14.23 42.81
C GLY A 194 1.70 15.25 41.68
N THR A 195 2.82 15.19 40.96
CA THR A 195 3.15 16.08 39.82
C THR A 195 2.19 16.00 38.64
N CYS A 196 1.30 15.00 38.62
CA CYS A 196 0.41 14.67 37.51
C CYS A 196 -1.07 14.75 37.91
N ASP A 197 -1.37 15.20 39.14
CA ASP A 197 -2.74 15.50 39.59
C ASP A 197 -3.41 16.60 38.72
N PHE A 198 -2.61 17.27 37.88
CA PHE A 198 -3.03 18.33 36.97
C PHE A 198 -3.01 17.94 35.49
N ASP A 199 -2.75 16.66 35.15
CA ASP A 199 -2.62 16.20 33.75
C ASP A 199 -3.88 16.46 32.89
N GLY A 200 -5.04 16.73 33.52
CA GLY A 200 -6.28 17.11 32.86
C GLY A 200 -6.61 18.61 32.82
N LEU A 201 -5.70 19.52 33.19
CA LEU A 201 -5.99 20.96 33.16
C LEU A 201 -5.89 21.57 31.76
N LYS A 202 -5.16 20.92 30.85
CA LYS A 202 -5.04 21.28 29.44
C LYS A 202 -5.19 20.03 28.58
N PRO A 203 -6.35 19.37 28.57
CA PRO A 203 -6.53 18.17 27.77
C PRO A 203 -6.37 18.50 26.28
N PRO A 204 -5.75 17.61 25.50
CA PRO A 204 -5.75 17.75 24.05
C PRO A 204 -7.18 17.64 23.55
N THR A 205 -7.45 18.38 22.48
CA THR A 205 -8.79 18.52 21.89
C THR A 205 -8.79 18.10 20.44
N THR A 206 -7.80 18.53 19.68
CA THR A 206 -7.68 18.22 18.26
C THR A 206 -6.25 17.87 17.88
N TRP A 207 -6.12 17.17 16.77
CA TRP A 207 -4.85 16.85 16.16
C TRP A 207 -4.92 17.04 14.65
N GLU A 208 -3.76 17.27 14.05
CA GLU A 208 -3.60 17.39 12.60
C GLU A 208 -2.24 16.81 12.20
N MET A 209 -2.21 16.07 11.09
CA MET A 209 -0.98 15.62 10.45
C MET A 209 -0.84 16.39 9.14
N ASN A 210 0.36 16.93 8.88
CA ASN A 210 0.63 17.57 7.60
C ASN A 210 0.70 16.56 6.44
N ASP A 211 0.67 17.04 5.19
CA ASP A 211 0.53 16.18 4.00
C ASP A 211 1.70 15.19 3.81
N ASP A 212 2.92 15.56 4.20
CA ASP A 212 4.08 14.67 4.09
C ASP A 212 4.22 13.71 5.29
N GLU A 213 3.36 13.86 6.29
CA GLU A 213 3.32 13.13 7.55
C GLU A 213 4.60 13.25 8.40
N THR A 214 5.26 14.40 8.33
CA THR A 214 6.45 14.69 9.13
C THR A 214 6.16 15.59 10.34
N GLU A 215 4.98 16.21 10.40
CA GLU A 215 4.59 17.10 11.49
C GLU A 215 3.18 16.75 12.02
N LEU A 216 3.14 16.31 13.28
CA LEU A 216 1.93 16.12 14.07
C LEU A 216 1.71 17.37 14.93
N THR A 217 0.59 18.05 14.71
CA THR A 217 0.14 19.17 15.53
C THR A 217 -0.94 18.68 16.50
N ILE A 218 -0.75 18.92 17.80
CA ILE A 218 -1.75 18.66 18.84
C ILE A 218 -2.17 20.01 19.44
N THR A 219 -3.48 20.21 19.58
CA THR A 219 -4.04 21.43 20.19
C THR A 219 -4.74 21.08 21.49
N SER A 220 -4.39 21.80 22.55
CA SER A 220 -4.95 21.65 23.89
C SER A 220 -5.56 22.98 24.34
N VAL A 221 -6.60 22.92 25.17
CA VAL A 221 -7.25 24.12 25.73
C VAL A 221 -7.31 24.04 27.25
N ASN A 222 -7.12 25.17 27.91
CA ASN A 222 -7.23 25.23 29.37
C ASN A 222 -8.68 25.06 29.82
N VAL A 223 -8.92 24.17 30.78
CA VAL A 223 -10.28 23.89 31.30
C VAL A 223 -10.89 25.10 32.03
N PHE A 224 -10.07 26.01 32.54
CA PHE A 224 -10.53 27.23 33.24
C PHE A 224 -10.59 28.46 32.34
N ASP A 225 -9.85 28.45 31.23
CA ASP A 225 -9.84 29.52 30.24
C ASP A 225 -9.75 28.94 28.82
N PRO A 226 -10.89 28.64 28.16
CA PRO A 226 -10.87 28.08 26.81
C PRO A 226 -10.22 28.99 25.75
N ALA A 227 -9.92 30.26 26.06
CA ALA A 227 -9.15 31.14 25.19
C ALA A 227 -7.63 30.92 25.30
N ASP A 228 -7.15 30.28 26.36
CA ASP A 228 -5.76 29.80 26.52
C ASP A 228 -5.59 28.49 25.73
N VAL A 229 -5.26 28.67 24.45
CA VAL A 229 -4.99 27.59 23.49
C VAL A 229 -3.48 27.34 23.42
N GLN A 230 -3.10 26.08 23.58
CA GLN A 230 -1.73 25.59 23.42
C GLN A 230 -1.64 24.73 22.18
N VAL A 231 -0.62 24.98 21.35
CA VAL A 231 -0.34 24.21 20.14
C VAL A 231 1.03 23.57 20.29
N GLU A 232 1.07 22.26 20.15
CA GLU A 232 2.25 21.43 20.29
C GLU A 232 2.58 20.82 18.93
N LEU A 233 3.82 21.05 18.47
CA LEU A 233 4.30 20.54 17.19
C LEU A 233 5.32 19.43 17.43
N TYR A 234 4.97 18.21 17.01
CA TYR A 234 5.82 17.03 17.05
C TYR A 234 6.34 16.74 15.65
N ARG A 235 7.67 16.80 15.49
CA ARG A 235 8.35 16.41 14.26
C ARG A 235 8.60 14.91 14.27
N ILE A 236 7.97 14.19 13.36
CA ILE A 236 8.11 12.74 13.25
C ILE A 236 9.46 12.43 12.61
N THR A 237 10.30 11.65 13.30
CA THR A 237 11.65 11.29 12.83
C THR A 237 11.71 9.89 12.27
N SER A 238 10.89 8.97 12.79
CA SER A 238 10.70 7.61 12.28
C SER A 238 9.44 7.00 12.87
N PHE A 239 8.89 5.99 12.18
CA PHE A 239 7.78 5.20 12.69
C PHE A 239 7.74 3.81 12.03
N ASP A 240 7.12 2.87 12.72
CA ASP A 240 6.69 1.58 12.22
C ASP A 240 5.34 1.18 12.85
N ALA A 241 4.89 -0.06 12.67
CA ALA A 241 3.61 -0.53 13.19
C ALA A 241 3.51 -0.54 14.73
N MET A 242 4.62 -0.47 15.46
CA MET A 242 4.71 -0.63 16.90
C MET A 242 5.25 0.61 17.61
N GLU A 243 6.01 1.46 16.91
CA GLU A 243 6.72 2.58 17.50
C GLU A 243 6.66 3.84 16.63
N ILE A 244 6.52 4.99 17.28
CA ILE A 244 6.71 6.32 16.68
C ILE A 244 7.82 7.01 17.45
N ASN A 245 8.74 7.65 16.74
CA ASN A 245 9.72 8.55 17.32
C ASN A 245 9.47 9.98 16.81
N SER A 246 9.46 10.94 17.73
CA SER A 246 9.19 12.34 17.42
C SER A 246 10.01 13.31 18.25
N GLU A 247 10.20 14.52 17.77
CA GLU A 247 10.90 15.59 18.46
C GLU A 247 10.01 16.83 18.64
N GLN A 248 10.20 17.58 19.72
CA GLN A 248 9.54 18.86 19.94
C GLN A 248 10.56 19.86 20.48
N THR A 249 10.59 21.07 19.92
CA THR A 249 11.41 22.16 20.44
C THR A 249 10.51 23.19 21.11
N VAL A 250 10.75 23.49 22.37
CA VAL A 250 9.99 24.47 23.15
C VAL A 250 10.90 25.62 23.55
N ASP A 251 10.54 26.84 23.13
CA ASP A 251 11.25 28.05 23.50
C ASP A 251 10.74 28.59 24.85
N LEU A 252 11.52 28.37 25.91
CA LEU A 252 11.27 28.95 27.24
C LEU A 252 12.18 30.16 27.52
N THR A 253 12.68 30.86 26.50
CA THR A 253 13.56 32.04 26.67
C THR A 253 12.93 33.15 27.50
N VAL A 254 11.60 33.30 27.46
CA VAL A 254 10.84 34.23 28.32
C VAL A 254 11.03 33.97 29.81
N PHE A 255 11.47 32.77 30.19
CA PHE A 255 11.79 32.38 31.57
C PHE A 255 13.30 32.44 31.89
N GLY A 256 14.13 33.02 31.02
CA GLY A 256 15.55 33.30 31.31
C GLY A 256 16.57 32.42 30.58
N CYS A 257 16.21 31.86 29.42
CA CYS A 257 16.99 30.96 28.55
C CYS A 257 16.86 29.47 28.92
N VAL A 258 15.90 28.76 28.29
CA VAL A 258 16.02 27.33 28.03
C VAL A 258 15.22 26.98 26.77
N ILE A 259 15.85 26.89 25.61
CA ILE A 259 15.22 26.12 24.53
C ILE A 259 15.39 24.65 24.93
N TRP A 260 14.26 23.95 25.04
CA TRP A 260 14.24 22.52 25.30
C TRP A 260 14.02 21.77 24.00
N ASP A 261 14.89 20.81 23.74
CA ASP A 261 14.63 19.76 22.77
C ASP A 261 14.14 18.53 23.51
N TRP A 262 12.94 18.10 23.15
CA TRP A 262 12.32 16.88 23.63
C TRP A 262 12.37 15.83 22.54
N LYS A 263 12.67 14.59 22.93
CA LYS A 263 12.48 13.41 22.09
C LYS A 263 11.50 12.47 22.77
N PHE A 264 10.54 12.00 22.01
CA PHE A 264 9.50 11.10 22.48
C PHE A 264 9.57 9.81 21.71
N THR A 265 9.42 8.71 22.43
CA THR A 265 9.15 7.40 21.86
C THR A 265 7.75 6.99 22.29
N TRP A 266 6.88 6.76 21.32
CA TRP A 266 5.52 6.31 21.52
C TRP A 266 5.44 4.84 21.13
N SER A 267 4.70 4.05 21.90
CA SER A 267 4.39 2.68 21.52
C SER A 267 2.92 2.46 21.26
N ALA A 268 2.65 1.65 20.24
CA ALA A 268 1.31 1.21 19.92
C ALA A 268 0.73 0.37 21.06
N VAL A 269 -0.50 0.68 21.42
CA VAL A 269 -1.37 -0.09 22.30
C VAL A 269 -2.56 -0.54 21.43
N PRO A 270 -2.86 -1.84 21.34
CA PRO A 270 -4.01 -2.33 20.60
C PRO A 270 -5.30 -1.64 21.08
N LYS A 271 -6.15 -1.23 20.12
CA LYS A 271 -7.49 -0.68 20.40
C LYS A 271 -8.45 -1.76 20.87
#